data_AF-A0A8J5K8C0-F1
#
_entry.id   AF-A0A8J5K8C0-F1
#
_cell.length_a   1.000
_cell.length_b   1.000
_cell.length_c   1.000
_cell.angle_alpha   90.00
_cell.angle_beta   90.00
_cell.angle_gamma   90.00
#
_symmetry.space_group_name_H-M   'P 1'
#
loop_
_entity.id
_entity.type
_entity.pdbx_description
1 polymer ?
#
loop_
_entity_poly.entity_id
_entity_poly.type
_entity_poly.pdbx_seq_one_letter_code
_entity_poly.pdbx_strand_id
1 'polypeptide(L)'
;MRRYEEEGHVLTRPRPGRPRVTTPAAYQQIQRPAERAPLSTAERITRETGVQCHPITTRRRIREIGRQCFIPARKETLTEAHREARKRFAEAYADVGVDFLRSSFSPMKNVSHLSQQSVASVGDYVIQDMLEDTSMRHRQTIV
;
A
#
# COMPACT_ATOMS: atom_id res chain seq x y z
N MET A 1 -9.09 -42.77 38.59
CA MET A 1 -9.02 -43.21 37.18
C MET A 1 -10.05 -42.56 36.26
N ARG A 2 -11.12 -41.89 36.76
CA ARG A 2 -12.25 -41.38 35.95
C ARG A 2 -11.96 -40.46 34.76
N ARG A 3 -10.90 -39.65 34.79
CA ARG A 3 -10.66 -38.64 33.73
C ARG A 3 -10.34 -39.24 32.35
N TYR A 4 -9.59 -40.34 32.33
CA TYR A 4 -9.26 -41.03 31.07
C TYR A 4 -10.49 -41.73 30.49
N GLU A 5 -11.35 -42.26 31.36
CA GLU A 5 -12.63 -42.89 30.98
C GLU A 5 -13.60 -41.87 30.35
N GLU A 6 -13.56 -40.61 30.77
CA GLU A 6 -14.41 -39.52 30.25
C GLU A 6 -13.86 -38.85 28.96
N GLU A 7 -12.56 -38.51 28.94
CA GLU A 7 -11.96 -37.72 27.85
C GLU A 7 -11.27 -38.58 26.77
N GLY A 8 -10.99 -39.85 27.05
CA GLY A 8 -10.31 -40.78 26.14
C GLY A 8 -8.84 -40.43 25.84
N HIS A 9 -8.28 -39.41 26.50
CA HIS A 9 -6.91 -38.95 26.26
C HIS A 9 -6.19 -38.50 27.54
N VAL A 10 -4.87 -38.55 27.51
CA VAL A 10 -4.00 -38.06 28.61
C VAL A 10 -3.51 -36.62 28.40
N LEU A 11 -4.06 -35.91 27.40
CA LEU A 11 -3.66 -34.54 27.11
C LEU A 11 -3.99 -33.60 28.28
N THR A 12 -3.05 -32.69 28.54
CA THR A 12 -3.25 -31.69 29.59
C THR A 12 -4.24 -30.63 29.09
N ARG A 13 -5.29 -30.37 29.86
CA ARG A 13 -6.23 -29.27 29.60
C ARG A 13 -5.47 -27.92 29.57
N PRO A 14 -5.85 -26.99 28.70
CA PRO A 14 -5.31 -25.65 28.74
C PRO A 14 -5.58 -25.04 30.12
N ARG A 15 -4.54 -24.46 30.73
CA ARG A 15 -4.69 -23.79 32.02
C ARG A 15 -5.48 -22.49 31.81
N PRO A 16 -6.45 -22.15 32.68
CA PRO A 16 -7.10 -20.86 32.62
C PRO A 16 -6.05 -19.78 32.85
N GLY A 17 -5.87 -18.90 31.86
CA GLY A 17 -4.98 -17.75 31.98
C GLY A 17 -5.60 -16.63 32.84
N ARG A 18 -4.87 -15.52 32.97
CA ARG A 18 -5.38 -14.32 33.66
C ARG A 18 -6.64 -13.79 32.95
N PRO A 19 -7.70 -13.44 33.69
CA PRO A 19 -8.88 -12.80 33.12
C PRO A 19 -8.53 -11.53 32.33
N ARG A 20 -9.28 -11.30 31.25
CA ARG A 20 -9.12 -10.11 30.41
C ARG A 20 -9.67 -8.88 31.16
N VAL A 21 -8.99 -7.74 31.03
CA VAL A 21 -9.47 -6.45 31.56
C VAL A 21 -10.71 -5.96 30.80
N THR A 22 -10.77 -6.25 29.50
CA THR A 22 -11.89 -5.87 28.63
C THR A 22 -13.01 -6.90 28.75
N THR A 23 -14.23 -6.45 29.07
CA THR A 23 -15.45 -7.26 28.98
C THR A 23 -15.86 -7.47 27.52
N PRO A 24 -16.72 -8.46 27.19
CA PRO A 24 -17.24 -8.63 25.83
C PRO A 24 -17.96 -7.38 25.29
N ALA A 25 -18.73 -6.71 26.15
CA ALA A 25 -19.41 -5.45 25.78
C ALA A 25 -18.40 -4.33 25.48
N ALA A 26 -17.38 -4.15 26.33
CA ALA A 26 -16.32 -3.18 26.10
C ALA A 26 -15.50 -3.50 24.84
N TYR A 27 -15.32 -4.78 24.52
CA TYR A 27 -14.66 -5.20 23.28
C TYR A 27 -15.47 -4.78 22.05
N GLN A 28 -16.79 -4.98 22.05
CA GLN A 28 -17.66 -4.52 20.98
C GLN A 28 -17.67 -2.99 20.83
N GLN A 29 -17.62 -2.27 21.96
CA GLN A 29 -17.49 -0.80 21.96
C GLN A 29 -16.19 -0.34 21.30
N ILE A 30 -15.08 -1.08 21.44
CA ILE A 30 -13.82 -0.80 20.74
C ILE A 30 -13.88 -1.20 19.26
N GLN A 31 -14.53 -2.34 18.97
CA GLN A 31 -14.58 -2.92 17.62
C GLN A 31 -15.34 -2.03 16.63
N ARG A 32 -16.55 -1.57 16.99
CA ARG A 32 -17.41 -0.82 16.05
C ARG A 32 -16.77 0.47 15.53
N PRO A 33 -16.15 1.34 16.35
CA PRO A 33 -15.44 2.52 15.87
C PRO A 33 -14.21 2.18 15.05
N ALA A 34 -13.48 1.12 15.42
CA ALA A 34 -12.30 0.67 14.68
C ALA A 34 -12.66 0.17 13.27
N GLU A 35 -13.84 -0.42 13.10
CA GLU A 35 -14.37 -0.82 11.79
C GLU A 35 -14.86 0.39 10.97
N ARG A 36 -15.57 1.33 11.60
CA ARG A 36 -16.09 2.53 10.94
C ARG A 36 -14.98 3.48 10.46
N ALA A 37 -13.91 3.62 11.25
CA ALA A 37 -12.83 4.55 10.96
C ALA A 37 -11.45 3.85 11.12
N PRO A 38 -10.99 3.12 10.09
CA PRO A 38 -9.80 2.26 10.17
C PRO A 38 -8.48 2.97 10.48
N LEU A 39 -8.38 4.26 10.17
CA LEU A 39 -7.18 5.08 10.36
C LEU A 39 -7.15 5.78 11.73
N SER A 40 -8.15 5.54 12.58
CA SER A 40 -8.21 6.13 13.92
C SER A 40 -7.10 5.60 14.82
N THR A 41 -6.59 6.44 15.70
CA THR A 41 -5.64 6.00 16.73
C THR A 41 -6.36 5.27 17.86
N ALA A 42 -5.65 4.32 18.49
CA ALA A 42 -6.19 3.60 19.64
C ALA A 42 -6.53 4.54 20.82
N GLU A 43 -5.76 5.60 20.99
CA GLU A 43 -6.02 6.62 22.02
C GLU A 43 -7.34 7.37 21.75
N ARG A 44 -7.56 7.77 20.48
CA ARG A 44 -8.82 8.40 20.09
C ARG A 44 -10.01 7.48 20.34
N ILE A 45 -9.91 6.22 19.90
CA ILE A 45 -10.98 5.23 20.11
C ILE A 45 -11.25 5.02 21.60
N THR A 46 -10.22 4.92 22.44
CA THR A 46 -10.38 4.73 23.89
C THR A 46 -11.11 5.92 24.52
N ARG A 47 -10.77 7.14 24.10
CA ARG A 47 -11.39 8.38 24.57
C ARG A 47 -12.85 8.50 24.13
N GLU A 48 -13.14 8.20 22.86
CA GLU A 48 -14.49 8.28 22.28
C GLU A 48 -15.44 7.22 22.85
N THR A 49 -14.92 6.03 23.17
CA THR A 49 -15.73 4.91 23.68
C THR A 49 -15.93 4.94 25.20
N GLY A 50 -15.11 5.71 25.93
CA GLY A 50 -15.17 5.78 27.40
C GLY A 50 -14.81 4.47 28.10
N VAL A 51 -14.23 3.49 27.38
CA VAL A 51 -13.84 2.22 27.97
C VAL A 51 -12.68 2.46 28.93
N GLN A 52 -12.86 2.04 30.18
CA GLN A 52 -11.89 2.17 31.27
C GLN A 52 -10.72 1.19 31.07
N CYS A 53 -9.88 1.44 30.06
CA CYS A 53 -8.68 0.66 29.83
C CYS A 53 -7.57 1.53 29.20
N HIS A 54 -6.33 1.11 29.40
CA HIS A 54 -5.19 1.81 28.79
C HIS A 54 -5.24 1.72 27.25
N PRO A 55 -4.86 2.76 26.49
CA PRO A 55 -4.88 2.75 25.01
C PRO A 55 -4.12 1.58 24.37
N ILE A 56 -3.08 1.05 25.03
CA ILE A 56 -2.37 -0.16 24.60
C ILE A 56 -3.29 -1.39 24.57
N THR A 57 -4.19 -1.54 25.54
CA THR A 57 -5.18 -2.61 25.58
C THR A 57 -6.14 -2.48 24.41
N THR A 58 -6.63 -1.28 24.13
CA THR A 58 -7.44 -0.97 22.95
C THR A 58 -6.72 -1.34 21.66
N ARG A 59 -5.43 -0.98 21.53
CA ARG A 59 -4.61 -1.36 20.37
C ARG A 59 -4.49 -2.88 20.20
N ARG A 60 -4.34 -3.64 21.30
CA ARG A 60 -4.32 -5.10 21.25
C ARG A 60 -5.66 -5.66 20.75
N ARG A 61 -6.79 -5.09 21.18
CA ARG A 61 -8.13 -5.46 20.67
C ARG A 61 -8.31 -5.17 19.19
N ILE A 62 -7.81 -4.03 18.72
CA ILE A 62 -7.83 -3.67 17.30
C ILE A 62 -6.97 -4.64 16.46
N ARG A 63 -5.87 -5.16 17.01
CA ARG A 63 -5.07 -6.18 16.32
C ARG A 63 -5.76 -7.54 16.26
N GLU A 64 -6.52 -7.92 17.29
CA GLU A 64 -7.30 -9.17 17.27
C GLU A 64 -8.35 -9.18 16.16
N ILE A 65 -8.87 -8.02 15.73
CA ILE A 65 -9.77 -7.90 14.56
C ILE A 65 -9.01 -7.79 13.22
N GLY A 66 -7.70 -8.04 13.20
CA GLY A 66 -6.88 -8.00 11.98
C GLY A 66 -6.50 -6.61 11.50
N ARG A 67 -6.71 -5.55 12.30
CA ARG A 67 -6.38 -4.17 11.91
C ARG A 67 -5.04 -3.73 12.52
N GLN A 68 -4.18 -3.20 11.67
CA GLN A 68 -2.88 -2.68 12.06
C GLN A 68 -2.62 -1.33 11.37
N CYS A 69 -2.08 -0.38 12.14
CA CYS A 69 -1.65 0.91 11.60
C CYS A 69 -0.22 0.76 11.06
N PHE A 70 -0.02 1.08 9.79
CA PHE A 70 1.28 1.18 9.13
C PHE A 70 1.56 2.63 8.73
N ILE A 71 2.83 2.95 8.50
CA ILE A 71 3.23 4.26 7.96
C ILE A 71 3.09 4.21 6.44
N PRO A 72 2.31 5.11 5.81
CA PRO A 72 2.17 5.13 4.37
C PRO A 72 3.48 5.54 3.68
N ALA A 73 3.77 4.94 2.53
CA ALA A 73 4.89 5.37 1.69
C ALA A 73 4.65 6.80 1.18
N ARG A 74 5.66 7.65 1.26
CA ARG A 74 5.61 9.01 0.68
C ARG A 74 5.72 8.91 -0.84
N LYS A 75 4.72 9.41 -1.55
CA LYS A 75 4.69 9.46 -3.02
C LYS A 75 4.29 10.86 -3.46
N GLU A 76 4.76 11.27 -4.62
CA GLU A 76 4.35 12.52 -5.25
C GLU A 76 2.87 12.48 -5.63
N THR A 77 2.20 13.62 -5.52
CA THR A 77 0.80 13.76 -5.93
C THR A 77 0.71 13.72 -7.44
N LEU A 78 -0.12 12.80 -7.97
CA LEU A 78 -0.35 12.71 -9.41
C LEU A 78 -1.35 13.77 -9.86
N THR A 79 -1.00 14.51 -10.91
CA THR A 79 -1.97 15.31 -11.69
C THR A 79 -2.80 14.37 -12.57
N GLU A 80 -3.91 14.88 -13.12
CA GLU A 80 -4.75 14.06 -14.01
C GLU A 80 -4.01 13.63 -15.27
N ALA A 81 -3.25 14.54 -15.88
CA ALA A 81 -2.38 14.24 -17.00
C ALA A 81 -1.39 13.10 -16.70
N HIS A 82 -0.80 13.06 -15.49
CA HIS A 82 0.07 11.96 -15.08
C HIS A 82 -0.68 10.63 -14.98
N ARG A 83 -1.94 10.64 -14.52
CA ARG A 83 -2.76 9.42 -14.41
C ARG A 83 -3.08 8.86 -15.79
N GLU A 84 -3.52 9.72 -16.71
CA GLU A 84 -3.86 9.35 -18.09
C GLU A 84 -2.64 8.79 -18.83
N ALA A 85 -1.50 9.47 -18.76
CA ALA A 85 -0.27 9.01 -19.40
C ALA A 85 0.18 7.64 -18.86
N ARG A 86 0.14 7.45 -17.53
CA ARG A 86 0.47 6.16 -16.90
C ARG A 86 -0.51 5.06 -17.27
N LYS A 87 -1.81 5.36 -17.34
CA LYS A 87 -2.84 4.41 -17.74
C LYS A 87 -2.65 3.98 -19.19
N ARG A 88 -2.47 4.93 -20.11
CA ARG A 88 -2.20 4.65 -21.53
C ARG A 88 -0.94 3.81 -21.72
N PHE A 89 0.12 4.11 -20.97
CA PHE A 89 1.34 3.29 -20.97
C PHE A 89 1.05 1.86 -20.49
N ALA A 90 0.33 1.70 -19.37
CA ALA A 90 0.00 0.38 -18.84
C ALA A 90 -0.84 -0.44 -19.82
N GLU A 91 -1.80 0.17 -20.51
CA GLU A 91 -2.63 -0.49 -21.53
C GLU A 91 -1.82 -0.88 -22.77
N ALA A 92 -0.95 0.01 -23.26
CA ALA A 92 -0.13 -0.26 -24.45
C ALA A 92 0.89 -1.39 -24.27
N TYR A 93 1.34 -1.63 -23.04
CA TYR A 93 2.35 -2.64 -22.71
C TYR A 93 1.82 -3.76 -21.79
N ALA A 94 0.49 -3.92 -21.69
CA ALA A 94 -0.13 -4.90 -20.79
C ALA A 94 0.31 -6.35 -21.10
N ASP A 95 0.43 -6.68 -22.38
CA ASP A 95 0.80 -8.02 -22.88
C ASP A 95 2.32 -8.21 -23.01
N VAL A 96 3.08 -7.15 -22.74
CA VAL A 96 4.52 -7.15 -22.94
C VAL A 96 5.20 -7.63 -21.66
N GLY A 97 6.02 -8.69 -21.78
CA GLY A 97 6.71 -9.28 -20.64
C GLY A 97 7.60 -8.29 -19.89
N VAL A 98 7.71 -8.47 -18.57
CA VAL A 98 8.48 -7.58 -17.68
C VAL A 98 9.95 -7.48 -18.11
N ASP A 99 10.50 -8.54 -18.71
CA ASP A 99 11.88 -8.57 -19.20
C ASP A 99 12.11 -7.57 -20.35
N PHE A 100 11.15 -7.44 -21.26
CA PHE A 100 11.22 -6.46 -22.35
C PHE A 100 11.16 -5.02 -21.80
N LEU A 101 10.28 -4.77 -20.83
CA LEU A 101 10.18 -3.44 -20.19
C LEU A 101 11.45 -3.08 -19.44
N ARG A 102 12.08 -4.05 -18.76
CA ARG A 102 13.33 -3.84 -18.04
C ARG A 102 14.50 -3.53 -18.97
N SER A 103 14.56 -4.18 -20.13
CA SER A 103 15.58 -3.93 -21.15
C SER A 103 15.40 -2.56 -21.82
N SER A 104 14.16 -2.21 -22.14
CA SER A 104 13.84 -0.99 -22.90
C SER A 104 13.87 0.26 -22.02
N PHE A 105 13.59 0.14 -20.72
CA PHE A 105 13.55 1.23 -19.76
C PHE A 105 14.53 1.00 -18.61
N SER A 106 15.83 0.99 -18.92
CA SER A 106 16.86 0.96 -17.89
C SER A 106 16.99 2.35 -17.25
N PRO A 107 16.79 2.50 -15.93
CA PRO A 107 16.95 3.81 -15.31
C PRO A 107 18.43 4.19 -15.32
N MET A 108 18.75 5.35 -15.89
CA MET A 108 20.03 5.99 -15.62
C MET A 108 20.07 6.30 -14.12
N LYS A 109 20.94 5.58 -13.39
CA LYS A 109 21.15 5.86 -11.97
C LYS A 109 21.87 7.20 -11.87
N ASN A 110 21.34 8.11 -11.07
CA ASN A 110 22.02 9.36 -10.77
C ASN A 110 23.36 9.07 -10.08
N VAL A 111 24.47 9.35 -10.77
CA VAL A 111 25.82 9.29 -10.20
C VAL A 111 26.04 10.60 -9.44
N SER A 112 25.89 10.57 -8.13
CA SER A 112 25.94 11.77 -7.28
C SER A 112 27.36 12.26 -6.96
N HIS A 113 28.26 12.28 -7.94
CA HIS A 113 29.57 12.93 -7.84
C HIS A 113 29.92 13.55 -9.18
N LEU A 114 29.50 14.79 -9.42
CA LEU A 114 30.17 15.68 -10.37
C LEU A 114 29.97 17.13 -9.91
N SER A 115 31.11 17.77 -9.70
CA SER A 115 31.28 19.17 -9.32
C SER A 115 30.55 20.10 -10.27
N GLN A 116 30.06 21.21 -9.70
CA GLN A 116 29.52 22.35 -10.44
C GLN A 116 30.50 22.80 -11.53
N GLN A 117 30.19 22.53 -12.80
CA GLN A 117 30.67 23.30 -13.93
C GLN A 117 29.54 23.53 -14.95
N SER A 118 29.32 24.82 -15.20
CA SER A 118 28.56 25.48 -16.28
C SER A 118 27.14 25.00 -16.63
N VAL A 119 26.17 25.83 -16.24
CA VAL A 119 24.85 25.94 -16.85
C VAL A 119 24.97 26.49 -18.28
N ALA A 120 24.90 25.64 -19.29
CA ALA A 120 24.55 26.06 -20.64
C ALA A 120 23.97 24.89 -21.45
N SER A 121 22.77 25.11 -22.01
CA SER A 121 22.24 24.42 -23.21
C SER A 121 21.90 22.92 -23.11
N VAL A 122 20.78 22.57 -22.47
CA VAL A 122 20.04 21.33 -22.83
C VAL A 122 18.53 21.54 -22.65
N GLY A 123 17.97 22.53 -23.37
CA GLY A 123 16.56 22.93 -23.25
C GLY A 123 15.61 22.36 -24.30
N ASP A 124 16.08 21.93 -25.48
CA ASP A 124 15.20 21.92 -26.66
C ASP A 124 15.15 20.62 -27.49
N TYR A 125 15.80 19.52 -27.09
CA TYR A 125 15.94 18.33 -27.95
C TYR A 125 15.19 17.08 -27.46
N VAL A 126 13.86 17.13 -27.30
CA VAL A 126 13.08 15.86 -27.18
C VAL A 126 11.68 15.89 -27.85
N ILE A 127 11.17 17.04 -28.32
CA ILE A 127 9.79 17.10 -28.87
C ILE A 127 9.71 17.05 -30.41
N GLN A 128 10.85 17.13 -31.11
CA GLN A 128 10.84 17.22 -32.59
C GLN A 128 10.75 15.86 -33.33
N ASP A 129 11.21 14.76 -32.72
CA ASP A 129 11.26 13.46 -33.41
C ASP A 129 9.92 12.71 -33.50
N MET A 130 8.81 13.26 -32.99
CA MET A 130 7.48 12.63 -33.03
C MET A 130 6.51 13.30 -34.01
N LEU A 131 6.90 14.41 -34.66
CA LEU A 131 6.05 15.12 -35.60
C LEU A 131 6.41 14.90 -37.08
N GLU A 132 7.56 14.27 -37.39
CA GLU A 132 7.96 14.02 -38.78
C GLU A 132 7.46 12.69 -39.35
N ASP A 133 7.11 11.71 -38.51
CA ASP A 133 6.65 10.38 -38.98
C ASP A 133 5.18 10.32 -39.43
N THR A 134 4.42 11.41 -39.25
CA THR A 134 3.00 11.49 -39.67
C THR A 134 2.85 12.07 -41.09
N SER A 135 3.93 12.57 -41.71
CA SER A 135 3.90 13.23 -43.04
C SER A 135 4.16 12.28 -44.22
N MET A 136 4.70 11.07 -43.99
CA MET A 136 5.20 10.18 -45.05
C MET A 136 4.24 9.06 -45.52
N ARG A 137 2.94 9.13 -45.21
CA ARG A 137 1.99 8.04 -45.57
C ARG A 137 0.92 8.39 -46.60
N HIS A 138 1.05 9.44 -47.42
CA HIS A 138 -0.02 9.84 -48.34
C HIS A 138 0.38 10.23 -49.77
N ARG A 139 1.41 9.62 -50.38
CA ARG A 139 1.63 9.72 -51.84
C ARG A 139 2.23 8.47 -52.47
N GLN A 140 1.48 7.36 -52.50
CA GLN A 140 1.68 6.33 -53.53
C GLN A 140 0.34 5.64 -53.85
N THR A 141 -0.36 6.14 -54.87
CA THR A 141 -1.30 5.34 -55.69
C THR A 141 -1.63 6.06 -57.00
N ILE A 142 -1.22 5.43 -58.10
CA ILE A 142 -2.01 5.12 -59.31
C ILE A 142 -1.97 6.10 -60.52
N VAL A 143 -1.29 5.56 -61.54
CA VAL A 143 -1.47 5.60 -63.02
C VAL A 143 -0.94 6.81 -63.78
#